data_AF-A0A353WUI7-F1
#
_entry.id   AF-A0A353WUI7-F1
#
_cell.length_a   1.000
_cell.length_b   1.000
_cell.length_c   1.000
_cell.angle_alpha   90.00
_cell.angle_beta   90.00
_cell.angle_gamma   90.00
#
_symmetry.space_group_name_H-M   'P 1'
#
loop_
_entity.id
_entity.type
_entity.pdbx_description
1 polymer ?
#
loop_
_entity_poly.entity_id
_entity_poly.type
_entity_poly.pdbx_seq_one_letter_code
_entity_poly.pdbx_strand_id
1 'polypeptide(L)'
;MTKSNFSFVPSPVSFDYDAIYSAVSNASGRMQYYVLEKGNKRQRISRKSFTDVYNNSRIIAVRPIQDENGLGIVQMDVFIKH
;
A
#
# COMPACT_ATOMS: atom_id res chain seq x y z
N MET A 1 -14.11 14.84 26.56
CA MET A 1 -14.06 14.31 25.19
C MET A 1 -13.14 13.10 25.18
N THR A 2 -13.71 11.90 25.22
CA THR A 2 -12.99 10.63 25.19
C THR A 2 -12.50 10.37 23.76
N LYS A 3 -11.17 10.37 23.54
CA LYS A 3 -10.56 9.89 22.30
C LYS A 3 -10.97 8.42 22.13
N SER A 4 -11.80 8.11 21.14
CA SER A 4 -12.06 6.73 20.75
C SER A 4 -10.79 6.14 20.16
N ASN A 5 -10.06 5.36 20.94
CA ASN A 5 -8.98 4.50 20.45
C ASN A 5 -9.63 3.39 19.62
N PHE A 6 -9.76 3.60 18.31
CA PHE A 6 -10.01 2.48 17.39
C PHE A 6 -8.77 1.59 17.43
N SER A 7 -8.80 0.54 18.25
CA SER A 7 -7.77 -0.50 18.22
C SER A 7 -7.79 -1.12 16.82
N PHE A 8 -6.65 -1.10 16.13
CA PHE A 8 -6.48 -1.79 14.85
C PHE A 8 -6.91 -3.25 15.01
N VAL A 9 -7.99 -3.66 14.33
CA VAL A 9 -8.43 -5.05 14.27
C VAL A 9 -7.89 -5.63 12.96
N PRO A 10 -6.87 -6.51 12.99
CA PRO A 10 -6.37 -7.13 11.77
C PRO A 10 -7.46 -7.99 11.14
N SER A 11 -7.45 -8.11 9.82
CA SER A 11 -8.31 -9.06 9.12
C SER A 11 -8.06 -10.48 9.68
N PRO A 12 -9.09 -11.20 10.13
CA PRO A 12 -8.95 -12.58 10.60
C PRO A 12 -8.69 -13.56 9.43
N VAL A 13 -8.87 -13.12 8.19
CA VAL A 13 -8.67 -13.93 7.00
C VAL A 13 -7.27 -13.69 6.44
N SER A 14 -6.42 -14.71 6.53
CA SER A 14 -5.19 -14.77 5.74
C SER A 14 -5.55 -14.90 4.27
N PHE A 15 -5.07 -13.98 3.43
CA PHE A 15 -5.25 -14.06 1.99
C PHE A 15 -3.91 -14.18 1.28
N ASP A 16 -3.93 -14.95 0.21
CA ASP A 16 -2.76 -15.24 -0.60
C ASP A 16 -2.62 -14.20 -1.71
N TYR A 17 -1.46 -13.54 -1.78
CA TYR A 17 -1.13 -12.50 -2.76
C TYR A 17 0.21 -12.82 -3.44
N ASP A 18 0.42 -12.39 -4.67
CA ASP A 18 1.70 -12.62 -5.36
C ASP A 18 2.65 -11.43 -5.23
N ALA A 19 2.08 -10.22 -5.23
CA ALA A 19 2.83 -8.99 -5.12
C ALA A 19 2.06 -7.89 -4.38
N ILE A 20 2.82 -6.96 -3.80
CA ILE A 20 2.34 -5.73 -3.18
C ILE A 20 2.89 -4.55 -3.97
N TYR A 21 2.00 -3.67 -4.42
CA TYR A 21 2.35 -2.41 -5.07
C TYR A 21 2.07 -1.27 -4.11
N SER A 22 3.08 -0.46 -3.82
CA SER A 22 2.96 0.67 -2.89
C SER A 22 3.08 2.00 -3.61
N ALA A 23 2.18 2.93 -3.31
CA ALA A 23 2.31 4.35 -3.63
C ALA A 23 2.53 5.12 -2.32
N VAL A 24 3.65 5.82 -2.18
CA VAL A 24 4.08 6.48 -0.94
C VAL A 24 4.41 7.93 -1.21
N SER A 25 3.76 8.89 -0.55
CA SER A 25 4.23 10.28 -0.56
C SER A 25 5.42 10.44 0.37
N ASN A 26 6.40 11.24 -0.02
CA ASN A 26 7.47 11.67 0.89
C ASN A 26 7.08 12.98 1.60
N ALA A 27 7.97 13.49 2.46
CA ALA A 27 7.76 14.76 3.16
C ALA A 27 7.59 15.99 2.23
N SER A 28 8.00 15.89 0.95
CA SER A 28 7.76 16.95 -0.04
C SER A 28 6.46 16.76 -0.84
N GLY A 29 5.63 15.77 -0.48
CA GLY A 29 4.38 15.44 -1.16
C GLY A 29 4.57 14.70 -2.50
N ARG A 30 5.81 14.37 -2.90
CA ARG A 30 6.07 13.63 -4.14
C ARG A 30 5.81 12.15 -3.93
N MET A 31 5.01 11.57 -4.83
CA MET A 31 4.71 10.14 -4.84
C MET A 31 5.91 9.33 -5.36
N GLN A 32 6.25 8.27 -4.63
CA GLN A 32 7.19 7.23 -5.01
C GLN A 32 6.46 5.90 -5.07
N TYR A 33 6.84 5.04 -6.02
CA TYR A 33 6.15 3.80 -6.30
C TYR A 33 7.09 2.62 -6.14
N TYR A 34 6.57 1.53 -5.57
CA TYR A 34 7.35 0.32 -5.31
C TYR A 34 6.55 -0.93 -5.61
N VAL A 35 7.27 -2.02 -5.88
CA VAL A 35 6.75 -3.38 -5.92
C VAL A 35 7.52 -4.26 -4.94
N LEU A 36 6.82 -5.17 -4.28
CA LEU A 36 7.37 -6.27 -3.51
C LEU A 36 6.68 -7.55 -3.95
N GLU A 37 7.37 -8.36 -4.73
CA GLU A 37 6.94 -9.71 -5.07
C GLU A 37 7.35 -10.68 -3.96
N LYS A 38 6.57 -11.75 -3.78
CA LYS A 38 6.92 -12.81 -2.83
C LYS A 38 8.32 -13.37 -3.10
N GLY A 39 9.14 -13.42 -2.05
CA GLY A 39 10.51 -13.93 -2.12
C GLY A 39 11.54 -12.93 -2.68
N ASN A 40 11.10 -11.78 -3.21
CA ASN A 40 11.98 -10.76 -3.76
C ASN A 40 12.13 -9.56 -2.81
N LYS A 41 13.15 -8.73 -3.07
CA LYS A 41 13.32 -7.45 -2.36
C LYS A 41 12.38 -6.40 -2.94
N ARG A 42 12.04 -5.40 -2.12
CA ARG A 42 11.27 -4.23 -2.55
C ARG A 42 12.06 -3.46 -3.62
N GLN A 43 11.44 -3.21 -4.76
CA GLN A 43 12.04 -2.49 -5.88
C GLN A 43 11.25 -1.23 -6.19
N ARG A 44 11.93 -0.18 -6.66
CA ARG A 44 11.29 1.07 -7.10
C ARG A 44 10.77 0.89 -8.53
N ILE A 45 9.56 1.34 -8.78
CA ILE A 45 8.91 1.27 -10.10
C ILE A 45 8.47 2.65 -10.57
N SER A 46 8.06 2.73 -11.83
CA SER A 46 7.50 3.95 -12.40
C SER A 46 6.04 4.14 -11.99
N ARG A 47 5.55 5.39 -12.04
CA ARG A 47 4.13 5.71 -11.87
C ARG A 47 3.26 4.97 -12.89
N LYS A 48 3.73 4.86 -14.13
CA LYS A 48 3.00 4.18 -15.22
C LYS A 48 2.78 2.71 -14.85
N SER A 49 3.85 2.00 -14.46
CA SER A 49 3.76 0.60 -14.04
C SER A 49 2.79 0.40 -12.88
N PHE A 50 2.84 1.27 -11.86
CA PHE A 50 1.86 1.23 -10.77
C PHE A 50 0.42 1.44 -11.26
N THR A 51 0.20 2.44 -12.13
CA THR A 51 -1.13 2.78 -12.67
C THR A 51 -1.69 1.63 -13.51
N ASP A 52 -0.85 1.01 -14.33
CA ASP A 52 -1.24 -0.13 -15.17
C ASP A 52 -1.67 -1.31 -14.30
N VAL A 53 -0.95 -1.61 -13.22
CA VAL A 53 -1.32 -2.66 -12.27
C VAL A 53 -2.60 -2.31 -11.52
N TYR A 54 -2.70 -1.09 -10.99
CA TYR A 54 -3.88 -0.63 -10.24
C TYR A 54 -5.17 -0.71 -11.08
N ASN A 55 -5.09 -0.38 -12.36
CA ASN A 55 -6.27 -0.35 -13.23
C ASN A 55 -6.64 -1.71 -13.83
N ASN A 56 -5.66 -2.59 -14.06
CA ASN A 56 -5.87 -3.79 -14.87
C ASN A 56 -5.70 -5.11 -14.11
N SER A 57 -5.15 -5.10 -12.90
CA SER A 57 -4.91 -6.34 -12.14
C SER A 57 -6.08 -6.71 -11.24
N ARG A 58 -6.15 -8.00 -10.87
CA ARG A 58 -7.08 -8.46 -9.85
C ARG A 58 -6.59 -8.04 -8.46
N ILE A 59 -7.02 -6.85 -8.03
CA ILE A 59 -6.78 -6.36 -6.68
C ILE A 59 -7.62 -7.17 -5.70
N ILE A 60 -6.96 -7.77 -4.71
CA ILE A 60 -7.62 -8.59 -3.68
C ILE A 60 -7.71 -7.87 -2.34
N ALA A 61 -6.85 -6.88 -2.10
CA ALA A 61 -6.91 -6.02 -0.93
C ALA A 61 -6.23 -4.67 -1.20
N VAL A 62 -6.65 -3.65 -0.46
CA VAL A 62 -6.00 -2.34 -0.40
C VAL A 62 -5.81 -1.97 1.05
N ARG A 63 -4.62 -1.48 1.40
CA ARG A 63 -4.29 -1.01 2.75
C ARG A 63 -3.81 0.43 2.68
N PRO A 64 -4.68 1.42 2.97
CA PRO A 64 -4.23 2.78 3.23
C PRO A 64 -3.51 2.81 4.58
N ILE A 65 -2.33 3.42 4.60
CA ILE A 65 -1.52 3.64 5.80
C ILE A 65 -1.38 5.16 5.92
N GLN A 66 -2.01 5.72 6.95
CA GLN A 66 -1.78 7.09 7.35
C GLN A 66 -0.56 7.13 8.27
N ASP A 67 0.32 8.11 8.06
CA ASP A 67 1.38 8.40 9.00
C ASP A 67 0.77 8.88 10.33
N GLU A 68 1.13 8.18 11.42
CA GLU A 68 0.67 8.46 12.78
C GLU A 68 1.13 9.85 13.26
N ASN A 69 2.18 10.40 12.65
CA ASN A 69 2.76 11.69 13.03
C ASN A 69 2.14 12.88 12.29
N GLY A 70 1.18 12.65 11.40
CA GLY A 70 0.48 13.72 10.70
C GLY A 70 1.35 14.52 9.71
N LEU A 71 2.47 13.96 9.22
CA LEU A 71 3.37 14.65 8.29
C LEU A 71 2.83 14.74 6.85
N GLY A 72 1.57 14.34 6.62
CA GLY A 72 0.98 14.26 5.28
C GLY A 72 1.58 13.15 4.41
N ILE A 73 2.35 12.24 5.01
CA ILE A 73 2.84 11.03 4.38
C ILE A 73 1.67 10.04 4.30
N VAL A 74 1.28 9.73 3.06
CA VAL A 74 0.22 8.77 2.73
C VAL A 74 0.87 7.62 2.01
N GLN A 75 0.66 6.42 2.52
CA GLN A 75 1.01 5.20 1.82
C GLN A 75 -0.25 4.43 1.48
N MET A 76 -0.29 3.88 0.26
CA MET A 76 -1.33 2.96 -0.18
C MET A 76 -0.65 1.71 -0.70
N ASP A 77 -0.92 0.59 -0.05
CA ASP A 77 -0.53 -0.73 -0.53
C ASP A 77 -1.68 -1.40 -1.24
N VAL A 78 -1.39 -2.01 -2.38
CA VAL A 78 -2.34 -2.72 -3.23
C VAL A 78 -1.83 -4.15 -3.38
N PHE A 79 -2.62 -5.12 -2.93
CA PHE A 79 -2.30 -6.54 -2.98
C PHE A 79 -2.94 -7.14 -4.23
N ILE A 80 -2.14 -7.81 -5.04
CA ILE A 80 -2.60 -8.45 -6.27
C ILE A 80 -2.37 -9.95 -6.24
N LYS A 81 -3.19 -10.64 -7.02
CA LYS A 81 -3.03 -12.06 -7.36
C LYS A 81 -3.07 -12.20 -8.88
N HIS A 82 -2.07 -12.85 -9.46
CA HIS A 82 -1.98 -13.12 -10.90
C HIS A 82 -2.98 -14.19 -11.34
#